data_AF-A0A3D4II02-F1
#
_entry.id   AF-A0A3D4II02-F1
#
_cell.length_a   1.000
_cell.length_b   1.000
_cell.length_c   1.000
_cell.angle_alpha   90.00
_cell.angle_beta   90.00
_cell.angle_gamma   90.00
#
_symmetry.space_group_name_H-M   'P 1'
#
loop_
_entity.id
_entity.type
_entity.pdbx_description
1 polymer ?
#
loop_
_entity_poly.entity_id
_entity_poly.type
_entity_poly.pdbx_seq_one_letter_code
_entity_poly.pdbx_strand_id
1 'polypeptide(L)'
;MLSRKTSYLLLFPVFVILIGYVVWPFLRTIETGLQGDAWHAVFKSEDSPNIRALLQSVVLGLLSVVGAGVLGTGLAWLFYRFDFPLRRLLQAMAALPLALPPLVGVMAFLYLYGPSGMLPRSLQVLFGWEEV
;
A
#
# COMPACT_ATOMS: atom_id res chain seq x y z
N MET A 1 -39.05 -14.10 -4.29
CA MET A 1 -38.61 -12.72 -4.62
C MET A 1 -39.11 -11.82 -3.50
N LEU A 2 -38.22 -11.26 -2.67
CA LEU A 2 -38.61 -10.39 -1.54
C LEU A 2 -39.35 -9.15 -2.08
N SER A 3 -40.41 -8.73 -1.38
CA SER A 3 -41.13 -7.50 -1.71
C SER A 3 -40.19 -6.30 -1.58
N ARG A 4 -40.28 -5.32 -2.50
CA ARG A 4 -39.47 -4.09 -2.48
C ARG A 4 -39.43 -3.43 -1.09
N LYS A 5 -40.55 -3.45 -0.37
CA LYS A 5 -40.66 -2.90 1.00
C LYS A 5 -39.81 -3.65 2.03
N THR A 6 -39.76 -4.98 1.93
CA THR A 6 -38.93 -5.83 2.81
C THR A 6 -37.44 -5.61 2.53
N SER A 7 -37.06 -5.41 1.26
CA SER A 7 -35.68 -5.06 0.91
C SER A 7 -35.24 -3.72 1.50
N TYR A 8 -36.08 -2.68 1.44
CA TYR A 8 -35.75 -1.38 2.05
C TYR A 8 -35.64 -1.46 3.59
N LEU A 9 -36.50 -2.24 4.24
CA LEU A 9 -36.42 -2.49 5.69
C LEU A 9 -35.12 -3.18 6.11
N LEU A 10 -34.64 -4.14 5.32
CA LEU A 10 -33.37 -4.83 5.57
C LEU A 10 -32.15 -3.94 5.28
N LEU A 11 -32.25 -3.03 4.31
CA LEU A 11 -31.17 -2.10 3.96
C LEU A 11 -31.06 -0.91 4.93
N PHE A 12 -32.16 -0.52 5.56
CA PHE A 12 -32.19 0.61 6.49
C PHE A 12 -31.09 0.58 7.58
N PRO A 13 -30.90 -0.50 8.36
CA PRO A 13 -29.84 -0.55 9.36
C PRO A 13 -28.44 -0.46 8.74
N VAL A 14 -28.24 -1.02 7.56
CA VAL A 14 -26.96 -0.93 6.83
C VAL A 14 -26.68 0.53 6.46
N PHE A 15 -27.67 1.26 5.95
CA PHE A 15 -27.54 2.68 5.64
C PHE A 15 -27.26 3.52 6.89
N VAL A 16 -27.95 3.25 8.01
CA VAL A 16 -27.70 3.95 9.28
C VAL A 16 -26.26 3.74 9.76
N ILE A 17 -25.75 2.50 9.69
CA ILE A 17 -24.37 2.19 10.06
C ILE A 17 -23.39 2.89 9.13
N LEU A 18 -23.57 2.82 7.81
CA LEU A 18 -22.68 3.49 6.85
C LEU A 18 -22.67 5.01 7.05
N ILE A 19 -23.83 5.63 7.25
CA ILE A 19 -23.92 7.08 7.48
C ILE A 19 -23.25 7.44 8.80
N GLY A 20 -23.54 6.71 9.89
CA GLY A 20 -23.01 7.01 11.22
C GLY A 20 -21.50 6.77 11.35
N TYR A 21 -20.98 5.68 10.76
CA TYR A 21 -19.58 5.27 10.95
C TYR A 21 -18.63 5.66 9.82
N VAL A 22 -19.13 5.94 8.62
CA VAL A 22 -18.27 6.30 7.48
C VAL A 22 -18.48 7.75 7.10
N VAL A 23 -19.72 8.12 6.77
CA VAL A 23 -20.01 9.45 6.23
C VAL A 23 -19.82 10.53 7.30
N TRP A 24 -20.34 10.31 8.51
CA TRP A 24 -20.26 11.29 9.58
C TRP A 24 -18.82 11.65 9.99
N PRO A 25 -17.92 10.70 10.35
CA PRO A 25 -16.54 11.05 10.69
C PRO A 25 -15.80 11.67 9.51
N PHE A 26 -16.06 11.23 8.28
CA PHE A 26 -15.48 11.83 7.09
C PHE A 26 -15.86 13.32 6.94
N LEU A 27 -17.14 13.66 7.11
CA LEU A 27 -17.60 15.06 7.09
C LEU A 27 -16.97 15.88 8.22
N ARG A 28 -16.84 15.30 9.42
CA ARG A 28 -16.15 15.96 10.54
C ARG A 28 -14.67 16.22 10.25
N THR A 29 -13.97 15.28 9.63
CA THR A 29 -12.58 15.47 9.20
C THR A 29 -12.45 16.60 8.19
N ILE A 30 -13.39 16.71 7.24
CA ILE A 30 -13.41 17.84 6.29
C ILE A 30 -13.67 19.16 7.03
N GLU A 31 -14.65 19.20 7.92
CA GLU A 31 -14.97 20.39 8.71
C GLU A 31 -13.75 20.88 9.51
N THR A 32 -13.05 19.98 10.20
CA THR A 32 -11.79 20.30 10.90
C THR A 32 -10.71 20.77 9.93
N GLY A 33 -10.59 20.14 8.77
CA GLY A 33 -9.63 20.51 7.74
C GLY A 33 -9.91 21.87 7.07
N LEU A 34 -11.13 22.39 7.15
CA LEU A 34 -11.47 23.73 6.63
C LEU A 34 -11.18 24.86 7.64
N GLN A 35 -10.89 24.53 8.90
CA GLN A 35 -10.56 25.52 9.92
C GLN A 35 -9.11 25.99 9.74
N GLY A 36 -8.89 27.32 9.71
CA GLY A 36 -7.56 27.93 9.47
C GLY A 36 -6.50 27.51 10.50
N ASP A 37 -6.91 27.29 11.75
CA ASP A 37 -6.02 26.85 12.83
C ASP A 37 -5.42 25.45 12.57
N ALA A 38 -6.17 24.58 11.86
CA ALA A 38 -5.69 23.25 11.48
C ALA A 38 -4.58 23.35 10.43
N TRP A 39 -4.70 24.26 9.46
CA TRP A 39 -3.66 24.52 8.47
C TRP A 39 -2.39 25.07 9.13
N HIS A 40 -2.54 26.00 10.07
CA HIS A 40 -1.41 26.52 10.83
C HIS A 40 -0.77 25.45 11.73
N ALA A 41 -1.52 24.50 12.26
CA ALA A 41 -0.96 23.38 13.03
C ALA A 41 -0.17 22.38 12.15
N VAL A 42 -0.64 22.12 10.93
CA VAL A 42 0.00 21.17 10.00
C VAL A 42 1.23 21.78 9.33
N PHE A 43 1.13 23.04 8.88
CA PHE A 43 2.14 23.74 8.07
C PHE A 43 2.89 24.84 8.83
N LYS A 44 2.91 24.79 10.17
CA LYS A 44 3.49 25.85 11.03
C LYS A 44 4.93 26.23 10.69
N SER A 45 5.71 25.29 10.16
CA SER A 45 7.12 25.46 9.82
C SER A 45 7.50 24.51 8.67
N GLU A 46 8.35 24.98 7.76
CA GLU A 46 8.86 24.19 6.61
C GLU A 46 9.59 22.91 7.05
N ASP A 47 10.18 22.93 8.25
CA ASP A 47 10.85 21.77 8.88
C ASP A 47 9.94 20.87 9.74
N SER A 48 8.62 21.10 9.70
CA SER A 48 7.67 20.27 10.45
C SER A 48 7.76 18.80 10.00
N PRO A 49 7.77 17.83 10.93
CA PRO A 49 7.71 16.40 10.62
C PRO A 49 6.55 16.05 9.66
N ASN A 50 5.45 16.81 9.72
CA ASN A 50 4.27 16.62 8.87
C ASN A 50 4.58 16.89 7.39
N ILE A 51 5.29 17.98 7.08
CA ILE A 51 5.66 18.32 5.69
C ILE A 51 6.65 17.30 5.15
N ARG A 52 7.64 16.90 5.97
CA ARG A 52 8.60 15.87 5.58
C ARG A 52 7.91 14.54 5.29
N ALA A 53 7.01 14.08 6.16
CA ALA A 53 6.24 12.86 5.96
C ALA A 53 5.35 12.95 4.71
N LEU A 54 4.71 14.10 4.46
CA LEU A 54 3.90 14.34 3.27
C LEU A 54 4.73 14.22 2.00
N LEU A 55 5.86 14.94 1.91
CA LEU A 55 6.75 14.91 0.75
C LEU A 55 7.33 13.51 0.53
N GLN A 56 7.78 12.84 1.58
CA GLN A 56 8.28 11.47 1.50
C GLN A 56 7.20 10.52 1.00
N SER A 57 5.96 10.65 1.46
CA SER A 57 4.84 9.82 1.01
C SER A 57 4.51 10.06 -0.46
N VAL A 58 4.52 11.31 -0.92
CA VAL A 58 4.29 11.65 -2.33
C VAL A 58 5.41 11.11 -3.21
N VAL A 59 6.68 11.33 -2.85
CA VAL A 59 7.82 10.83 -3.61
C VAL A 59 7.82 9.31 -3.64
N LEU A 60 7.61 8.66 -2.50
CA LEU A 60 7.50 7.20 -2.42
C LEU A 60 6.35 6.68 -3.27
N GLY A 61 5.18 7.33 -3.23
CA GLY A 61 4.03 6.96 -4.04
C GLY A 61 4.33 7.06 -5.54
N LEU A 62 4.92 8.16 -5.98
CA LEU A 62 5.32 8.37 -7.38
C LEU A 62 6.33 7.32 -7.86
N LEU A 63 7.41 7.12 -7.09
CA LEU A 63 8.41 6.10 -7.41
C LEU A 63 7.80 4.69 -7.43
N SER A 64 6.88 4.40 -6.50
CA SER A 64 6.18 3.12 -6.45
C SER A 64 5.31 2.90 -7.68
N VAL A 65 4.55 3.92 -8.11
CA VAL A 65 3.70 3.83 -9.31
C VAL A 65 4.54 3.63 -10.57
N VAL A 66 5.63 4.38 -10.73
CA VAL A 66 6.53 4.23 -11.88
C VAL A 66 7.18 2.86 -11.87
N GLY A 67 7.75 2.44 -10.74
CA GLY A 67 8.41 1.14 -10.60
C GLY A 67 7.47 -0.03 -10.83
N ALA A 68 6.31 -0.03 -10.17
CA ALA A 68 5.28 -1.06 -10.36
C ALA A 68 4.71 -1.05 -11.78
N GLY A 69 4.52 0.13 -12.37
CA GLY A 69 4.06 0.28 -13.74
C GLY A 69 5.04 -0.33 -14.74
N VAL A 70 6.33 -0.01 -14.63
CA VAL A 70 7.38 -0.56 -15.51
C VAL A 70 7.48 -2.08 -15.35
N LEU A 71 7.62 -2.57 -14.11
CA LEU A 71 7.77 -4.01 -13.85
C LEU A 71 6.51 -4.80 -14.22
N GLY A 72 5.35 -4.33 -13.79
CA GLY A 72 4.07 -5.00 -14.03
C GLY A 72 3.71 -5.05 -15.50
N THR A 73 3.86 -3.93 -16.22
CA THR A 73 3.58 -3.88 -17.67
C THR A 73 4.61 -4.71 -18.45
N GLY A 74 5.88 -4.68 -18.05
CA GLY A 74 6.93 -5.53 -18.64
C GLY A 74 6.64 -7.02 -18.48
N LEU A 75 6.25 -7.46 -17.27
CA LEU A 75 5.85 -8.84 -17.02
C LEU A 75 4.57 -9.22 -17.78
N ALA A 76 3.57 -8.34 -17.83
CA ALA A 76 2.35 -8.57 -18.58
C ALA A 76 2.63 -8.75 -20.09
N TRP A 77 3.48 -7.88 -20.65
CA TRP A 77 3.91 -7.99 -22.04
C TRP A 77 4.68 -9.30 -22.29
N LEU A 78 5.62 -9.65 -21.42
CA LEU A 78 6.39 -10.89 -21.52
C LEU A 78 5.48 -12.13 -21.52
N PHE A 79 4.56 -12.20 -20.57
CA PHE A 79 3.62 -13.31 -20.44
C PHE A 79 2.60 -13.37 -21.56
N TYR A 80 2.29 -12.25 -22.22
CA TYR A 80 1.38 -12.24 -23.36
C TYR A 80 2.10 -12.63 -24.66
N ARG A 81 3.33 -12.16 -24.86
CA ARG A 81 4.03 -12.27 -26.14
C ARG A 81 4.84 -13.56 -26.32
N PHE A 82 5.29 -14.19 -25.23
CA PHE A 82 6.20 -15.35 -25.28
C PHE A 82 5.64 -16.57 -24.53
N ASP A 83 5.83 -17.74 -25.12
CA ASP A 83 5.59 -19.03 -24.49
C ASP A 83 6.93 -19.65 -24.10
N PHE A 84 7.12 -19.89 -22.80
CA PHE A 84 8.34 -20.46 -22.23
C PHE A 84 7.99 -21.39 -21.05
N PRO A 85 8.84 -22.38 -20.74
CA PRO A 85 8.47 -23.49 -19.85
C PRO A 85 8.11 -23.06 -18.41
N LEU A 86 8.65 -21.95 -17.90
CA LEU A 86 8.40 -21.45 -16.54
C LEU A 86 7.26 -20.42 -16.44
N ARG A 87 6.51 -20.17 -17.52
CA ARG A 87 5.50 -19.10 -17.60
C ARG A 87 4.47 -19.17 -16.47
N ARG A 88 3.94 -20.37 -16.19
CA ARG A 88 2.93 -20.59 -15.12
C ARG A 88 3.50 -20.33 -13.73
N LEU A 89 4.74 -20.74 -13.48
CA LEU A 89 5.40 -20.51 -12.19
C LEU A 89 5.61 -19.02 -11.95
N LEU A 90 6.17 -18.29 -12.93
CA LEU A 90 6.41 -16.85 -12.79
C LEU A 90 5.11 -16.06 -12.65
N GLN A 91 4.04 -16.45 -13.35
CA GLN A 91 2.71 -15.86 -13.15
C GLN A 91 2.20 -16.07 -11.73
N ALA A 92 2.34 -17.29 -11.18
CA ALA A 92 1.95 -17.58 -9.81
C ALA A 92 2.77 -16.78 -8.79
N MET A 93 4.09 -16.68 -8.99
CA MET A 93 4.97 -15.87 -8.15
C MET A 93 4.62 -14.38 -8.20
N ALA A 94 4.28 -13.85 -9.38
CA ALA A 94 3.86 -12.46 -9.54
C ALA A 94 2.52 -12.15 -8.84
N ALA A 95 1.61 -13.12 -8.78
CA ALA A 95 0.33 -13.00 -8.08
C ALA A 95 0.44 -13.28 -6.57
N LEU A 96 1.51 -13.92 -6.11
CA LEU A 96 1.69 -14.33 -4.72
C LEU A 96 1.50 -13.19 -3.70
N PRO A 97 2.07 -11.98 -3.91
CA PRO A 97 1.92 -10.88 -2.95
C PRO A 97 0.46 -10.44 -2.75
N LEU A 98 -0.42 -10.63 -3.74
CA LEU A 98 -1.84 -10.31 -3.64
C LEU A 98 -2.61 -11.33 -2.78
N ALA A 99 -2.15 -12.58 -2.74
CA ALA A 99 -2.77 -13.64 -1.96
C ALA A 99 -2.29 -13.66 -0.50
N LEU A 100 -1.10 -13.12 -0.24
CA LEU A 100 -0.50 -13.10 1.09
C LEU A 100 -1.10 -11.97 1.96
N PRO A 101 -1.31 -12.21 3.25
CA PRO A 101 -1.62 -11.14 4.19
C PRO A 101 -0.50 -10.07 4.19
N PRO A 102 -0.83 -8.78 4.41
CA PRO A 102 0.16 -7.70 4.40
C PRO A 102 1.34 -7.94 5.35
N LEU A 103 1.08 -8.55 6.51
CA LEU A 103 2.11 -8.89 7.50
C LEU A 103 3.20 -9.81 6.94
N VAL A 104 2.82 -10.77 6.10
CA VAL A 104 3.79 -11.70 5.49
C VAL A 104 4.72 -10.96 4.53
N GLY A 105 4.18 -9.98 3.79
CA GLY A 105 4.99 -9.10 2.95
C GLY A 105 6.05 -8.35 3.76
N VAL A 106 5.66 -7.75 4.90
CA VAL A 106 6.59 -7.06 5.81
C VAL A 106 7.70 -8.00 6.29
N MET A 107 7.35 -9.20 6.75
CA MET A 107 8.34 -10.18 7.21
C MET A 107 9.29 -10.63 6.10
N ALA A 108 8.78 -10.83 4.89
CA ALA A 108 9.61 -11.18 3.73
C ALA A 108 10.64 -10.08 3.42
N PHE A 109 10.23 -8.81 3.45
CA PHE A 109 11.16 -7.69 3.29
C PHE A 109 12.16 -7.60 4.44
N LEU A 110 11.74 -7.83 5.69
CA LEU A 110 12.64 -7.83 6.84
C LEU A 110 13.70 -8.95 6.75
N TYR A 111 13.30 -10.16 6.35
CA TYR A 111 14.24 -11.26 6.17
C TYR A 111 15.16 -11.08 4.96
N LEU A 112 14.72 -10.36 3.93
CA LEU A 112 15.53 -10.10 2.74
C LEU A 112 16.49 -8.93 2.95
N TYR A 113 15.99 -7.78 3.40
CA TYR A 113 16.70 -6.50 3.45
C TYR A 113 17.02 -5.98 4.86
N GLY A 114 16.51 -6.62 5.92
CA GLY A 114 16.80 -6.20 7.29
C GLY A 114 18.30 -6.29 7.60
N PRO A 115 18.78 -5.69 8.71
CA PRO A 115 20.22 -5.63 9.02
C PRO A 115 20.90 -7.01 9.03
N SER A 116 20.22 -8.01 9.58
CA SER A 116 20.64 -9.42 9.56
C SER A 116 19.90 -10.24 8.49
N GLY A 117 19.43 -9.59 7.44
CA GLY A 117 18.70 -10.20 6.32
C GLY A 117 19.61 -11.05 5.44
N MET A 118 19.00 -11.75 4.48
CA MET A 118 19.72 -12.57 3.51
C MET A 118 20.62 -11.71 2.64
N LEU A 119 20.11 -10.59 2.11
CA LEU A 119 20.85 -9.75 1.16
C LEU A 119 22.09 -9.10 1.82
N PRO A 120 22.00 -8.39 2.96
CA PRO A 120 23.19 -7.78 3.56
C PRO A 120 24.24 -8.81 3.95
N ARG A 121 23.85 -9.96 4.50
CA ARG A 121 24.78 -11.04 4.85
C ARG A 121 25.45 -11.66 3.63
N SER A 122 24.69 -11.91 2.55
CA SER A 122 25.27 -12.41 1.31
C SER A 122 26.28 -11.42 0.71
N LEU A 123 26.00 -10.12 0.78
CA LEU A 123 26.95 -9.09 0.34
C LEU A 123 28.19 -9.03 1.25
N GLN A 124 28.03 -9.11 2.57
CA GLN A 124 29.16 -9.16 3.51
C GLN A 124 30.10 -10.34 3.21
N VAL A 125 29.54 -11.53 3.01
CA VAL A 125 30.33 -12.73 2.64
C VAL A 125 31.01 -12.54 1.29
N LEU A 126 30.31 -11.98 0.29
CA LEU A 126 30.87 -11.76 -1.04
C LEU A 126 32.03 -10.76 -1.05
N PHE A 127 31.94 -9.71 -0.24
CA PHE A 127 32.94 -8.63 -0.16
C PHE A 127 33.95 -8.80 0.98
N GLY A 128 33.82 -9.84 1.81
CA GLY A 128 34.70 -10.11 2.95
C GLY A 128 34.62 -9.05 4.05
N TRP A 129 33.46 -8.42 4.25
CA TRP A 129 33.27 -7.45 5.33
C TRP A 129 33.06 -8.17 6.65
N GLU A 130 33.85 -7.83 7.68
CA GLU A 130 33.74 -8.41 9.02
C GLU A 130 32.37 -8.14 9.65
N GLU A 131 31.87 -9.12 10.42
CA GLU A 131 30.63 -9.02 11.20
C GLU A 131 30.78 -7.89 12.24
N VAL A 132 30.05 -6.78 12.05
CA VAL A 132 29.86 -5.73 13.06
C VAL A 132 28.60 -5.99 13.86
#